data_AF-A0A388QKW4-F1
#
_entry.id   AF-A0A388QKW4-F1
#
_cell.length_a   1.000
_cell.length_b   1.000
_cell.length_c   1.000
_cell.angle_alpha   90.00
_cell.angle_beta   90.00
_cell.angle_gamma   90.00
#
_symmetry.space_group_name_H-M   'P 1'
#
loop_
_entity.id
_entity.type
_entity.pdbx_description
1 polymer ?
#
loop_
_entity_poly.entity_id
_entity_poly.type
_entity_poly.pdbx_seq_one_letter_code
_entity_poly.pdbx_strand_id
1 'polypeptide(L)'
;MFFGLIKSAPIPNPQILFLVKDNMSKIRIITFFVFMGLFAATYQIGSMFQVSEEEANTFMSEFEKLTNNGMIDAIGIFLHNSSVSLPMFIPGFGVVWGLFSAWSTGFAFSAIVSVSPELAKIPPLAILFLSPFGIMELTAYSIATSRSFMLIRAISKKTNLIPFIKPTAIEIGIVIGLLLAGGYLEDFMIKLAHEKSIGLPGL
;
A
#
# COMPACT_ATOMS: atom_id res chain seq x y z
N MET A 1 56.00 7.07 22.54
CA MET A 1 55.19 6.45 23.61
C MET A 1 53.71 6.85 23.43
N PHE A 2 53.07 6.44 22.33
CA PHE A 2 51.66 6.77 22.02
C PHE A 2 50.96 5.62 21.27
N PHE A 3 51.03 4.42 21.83
CA PHE A 3 50.16 3.31 21.43
C PHE A 3 49.57 2.70 22.70
N GLY A 4 48.40 3.19 23.09
CA GLY A 4 47.67 2.66 24.22
C GLY A 4 46.32 3.34 24.32
N LEU A 5 45.26 2.53 24.29
CA LEU A 5 43.83 2.87 24.49
C LEU A 5 42.96 2.91 23.23
N ILE A 6 42.90 1.78 22.51
CA ILE A 6 41.60 1.33 21.97
C ILE A 6 41.09 0.29 22.97
N LYS A 7 40.28 0.72 23.94
CA LYS A 7 39.48 -0.24 24.74
C LYS A 7 38.47 -0.85 23.77
N SER A 8 38.56 -2.14 23.51
CA SER A 8 37.53 -2.88 22.80
C SER A 8 36.20 -2.70 23.53
N ALA A 9 35.18 -2.21 22.81
CA ALA A 9 33.83 -2.15 23.37
C ALA A 9 33.38 -3.58 23.72
N PRO A 10 32.75 -3.80 24.89
CA PRO A 10 32.29 -5.12 25.26
C PRO A 10 31.26 -5.63 24.22
N ILE A 11 31.50 -6.83 23.71
CA ILE A 11 30.58 -7.50 22.79
C ILE A 11 29.25 -7.73 23.54
N PRO A 12 28.10 -7.25 23.02
CA PRO A 12 26.82 -7.43 23.69
C PRO A 12 26.50 -8.92 23.90
N ASN A 13 25.95 -9.28 25.06
CA ASN A 13 25.51 -10.64 25.36
C ASN A 13 24.51 -11.14 24.29
N PRO A 14 24.72 -12.33 23.69
CA PRO A 14 23.82 -12.90 22.68
C PRO A 14 22.35 -12.97 23.10
N GLN A 15 22.06 -13.21 24.39
CA GLN A 15 20.69 -13.22 24.92
C GLN A 15 20.04 -11.84 24.89
N ILE A 16 20.81 -10.79 25.20
CA ILE A 16 20.34 -9.40 25.14
C ILE A 16 20.08 -9.00 23.68
N LEU A 17 20.98 -9.38 22.77
CA LEU A 17 20.81 -9.12 21.34
C LEU A 17 19.54 -9.81 20.79
N PHE A 18 19.28 -11.05 21.21
CA PHE A 18 18.07 -11.80 20.84
C PHE A 18 16.79 -11.11 21.33
N LEU A 19 16.73 -10.71 22.61
CA LEU A 19 15.56 -10.05 23.21
C LEU A 19 15.27 -8.68 22.56
N VAL A 20 16.30 -7.89 22.28
CA VAL A 20 16.15 -6.60 21.59
C VAL A 20 15.65 -6.82 20.15
N LYS A 21 16.17 -7.83 19.45
CA LYS A 21 15.73 -8.18 18.10
C LYS A 21 14.27 -8.65 18.08
N ASP A 22 13.86 -9.46 19.05
CA ASP A 22 12.49 -9.97 19.20
C ASP A 22 11.48 -8.86 19.54
N ASN A 23 11.85 -7.91 20.41
CA ASN A 23 10.97 -6.78 20.70
C ASN A 23 10.81 -5.86 19.47
N MET A 24 11.88 -5.67 18.70
CA MET A 24 11.86 -4.85 17.48
C MET A 24 11.05 -5.50 16.34
N SER A 25 11.03 -6.84 16.23
CA SER A 25 10.18 -7.54 15.26
C SER A 25 8.69 -7.43 15.64
N LYS A 26 8.35 -7.58 16.93
CA LYS A 26 6.97 -7.41 17.41
C LYS A 26 6.42 -6.01 17.12
N ILE A 27 7.19 -4.96 17.38
CA ILE A 27 6.77 -3.58 17.08
C ILE A 27 6.48 -3.40 15.59
N ARG A 28 7.30 -3.98 14.70
CA ARG A 28 7.08 -3.91 13.24
C ARG A 28 5.76 -4.56 12.84
N ILE A 29 5.51 -5.78 13.32
CA ILE A 29 4.29 -6.53 13.01
C ILE A 29 3.05 -5.80 13.52
N ILE A 30 3.08 -5.30 14.76
CA ILE A 30 1.96 -4.53 15.33
C ILE A 30 1.71 -3.27 14.51
N THR A 31 2.76 -2.52 14.18
CA THR A 31 2.63 -1.27 13.41
C THR A 31 2.06 -1.55 12.01
N PHE A 32 2.47 -2.64 11.37
CA PHE A 32 1.91 -3.08 10.09
C PHE A 32 0.40 -3.34 10.18
N PHE A 33 -0.08 -4.12 11.15
CA PHE A 33 -1.51 -4.40 11.29
C PHE A 33 -2.32 -3.16 11.70
N VAL A 34 -1.74 -2.25 12.48
CA VAL A 34 -2.36 -0.95 12.78
C VAL A 34 -2.58 -0.16 11.48
N PHE A 35 -1.56 -0.05 10.63
CA PHE A 35 -1.72 0.70 9.37
C PHE A 35 -2.60 -0.02 8.36
N MET A 36 -2.64 -1.35 8.36
CA MET A 36 -3.61 -2.11 7.56
C MET A 36 -5.04 -1.80 7.98
N GLY A 37 -5.32 -1.80 9.29
CA GLY A 37 -6.64 -1.45 9.82
C GLY A 37 -7.02 0.00 9.52
N LEU A 38 -6.08 0.94 9.68
CA LEU A 38 -6.29 2.35 9.35
C LEU A 38 -6.53 2.56 7.85
N PHE A 39 -5.79 1.86 6.99
CA PHE A 39 -5.98 1.90 5.55
C PHE A 39 -7.39 1.43 5.19
N ALA A 40 -7.78 0.23 5.66
CA ALA A 40 -9.09 -0.34 5.39
C ALA A 40 -10.23 0.56 5.90
N ALA A 41 -10.11 1.13 7.11
CA ALA A 41 -11.10 2.06 7.64
C ALA A 41 -11.19 3.35 6.81
N THR A 42 -10.05 3.90 6.39
CA THR A 42 -10.00 5.14 5.60
C THR A 42 -10.55 4.93 4.19
N TYR A 43 -10.26 3.78 3.58
CA TYR A 43 -10.85 3.33 2.32
C TYR A 43 -12.37 3.16 2.43
N GLN A 44 -12.86 2.52 3.50
CA GLN A 44 -14.30 2.39 3.74
C GLN A 44 -14.98 3.75 3.92
N ILE A 45 -14.33 4.69 4.62
CA ILE A 45 -14.83 6.06 4.74
C ILE A 45 -14.90 6.72 3.37
N GLY A 46 -13.84 6.65 2.55
CA GLY A 46 -13.82 7.22 1.20
C GLY A 46 -14.91 6.66 0.30
N SER A 47 -15.17 5.35 0.36
CA SER A 47 -16.23 4.69 -0.43
C SER A 47 -17.65 5.00 0.01
N MET A 48 -17.84 5.65 1.16
CA MET A 48 -19.15 6.12 1.63
C MET A 48 -19.45 7.57 1.23
N PHE A 49 -18.50 8.28 0.61
CA PHE A 49 -18.75 9.64 0.13
C PHE A 49 -19.78 9.60 -0.99
N GLN A 50 -20.75 10.52 -0.92
CA GLN A 50 -21.66 10.77 -2.02
C GLN A 50 -20.89 11.53 -3.11
N VAL A 51 -20.87 10.96 -4.30
CA VAL A 51 -20.26 11.57 -5.48
C VAL A 51 -21.38 12.13 -6.34
N SER A 52 -21.31 13.42 -6.67
CA SER A 52 -22.27 14.02 -7.60
C SER A 52 -22.07 13.45 -9.02
N GLU A 53 -23.11 13.53 -9.85
CA GLU A 53 -23.02 13.06 -11.24
C GLU A 53 -21.93 13.81 -12.03
N GLU A 54 -21.72 15.10 -11.76
CA GLU A 54 -20.66 15.90 -12.37
C GLU A 54 -19.26 15.43 -11.95
N GLU A 55 -19.05 15.18 -10.66
CA GLU A 55 -17.78 14.65 -10.14
C GLU A 55 -17.51 13.23 -10.65
N ALA A 56 -18.54 12.38 -10.71
CA ALA A 56 -18.43 11.03 -11.22
C ALA A 56 -18.06 11.03 -12.71
N ASN A 57 -18.75 11.83 -13.52
CA ASN A 57 -18.44 11.94 -14.96
C ASN A 57 -17.05 12.52 -15.21
N THR A 58 -16.63 13.50 -14.41
CA THR A 58 -15.27 14.05 -14.47
C THR A 58 -14.23 12.98 -14.14
N PHE A 59 -14.43 12.26 -13.03
CA PHE A 59 -13.57 11.15 -12.63
C PHE A 59 -13.51 10.06 -13.70
N MET A 60 -14.65 9.65 -14.26
CA MET A 60 -14.72 8.64 -15.31
C MET A 60 -14.01 9.09 -16.58
N SER A 61 -14.12 10.37 -16.97
CA SER A 61 -13.38 10.90 -18.12
C SER A 61 -11.86 10.88 -17.90
N GLU A 62 -11.39 11.20 -16.69
CA GLU A 62 -9.97 11.09 -16.35
C GLU A 62 -9.51 9.63 -16.30
N PHE A 63 -10.31 8.76 -15.69
CA PHE A 63 -10.07 7.33 -15.62
C PHE A 63 -10.00 6.68 -17.01
N GLU A 64 -10.91 7.03 -17.92
CA GLU A 64 -10.91 6.56 -19.31
C GLU A 64 -9.71 7.07 -20.10
N LYS A 65 -9.25 8.30 -19.87
CA LYS A 65 -8.01 8.80 -20.51
C LYS A 65 -6.77 8.04 -20.03
N LEU A 66 -6.73 7.65 -18.76
CA LEU A 66 -5.68 6.78 -18.24
C LEU A 66 -5.79 5.38 -18.86
N THR A 67 -7.02 4.86 -18.99
CA THR A 67 -7.33 3.55 -19.59
C THR A 67 -6.94 3.44 -21.06
N ASN A 68 -7.44 4.35 -21.89
CA ASN A 68 -7.31 4.30 -23.35
C ASN A 68 -5.88 4.58 -23.85
N ASN A 69 -5.02 5.14 -23.01
CA ASN A 69 -3.60 5.36 -23.30
C ASN A 69 -2.71 4.16 -22.96
N GLY A 70 -3.29 2.99 -22.64
CA GLY A 70 -2.55 1.78 -22.34
C GLY A 70 -2.01 1.67 -20.91
N MET A 71 -2.52 2.48 -19.96
CA MET A 71 -2.17 2.33 -18.52
C MET A 71 -2.98 1.23 -17.81
N ILE A 72 -3.89 0.53 -18.50
CA ILE A 72 -4.56 -0.69 -18.02
C ILE A 72 -4.01 -1.91 -18.76
N ASP A 73 -2.69 -2.01 -18.81
CA ASP A 73 -2.05 -3.31 -18.88
C ASP A 73 -1.37 -3.58 -17.53
N ALA A 74 -0.89 -4.81 -17.35
CA ALA A 74 -0.23 -5.21 -16.11
C ALA A 74 0.90 -4.26 -15.67
N ILE A 75 1.63 -3.67 -16.63
CA ILE A 75 2.74 -2.75 -16.34
C ILE A 75 2.23 -1.38 -15.92
N GLY A 76 1.19 -0.86 -16.57
CA GLY A 76 0.53 0.39 -16.19
C GLY A 76 -0.02 0.35 -14.76
N ILE A 77 -0.73 -0.72 -14.40
CA ILE A 77 -1.26 -0.94 -13.05
C ILE A 77 -0.11 -1.01 -12.02
N PHE A 78 0.93 -1.79 -12.33
CA PHE A 78 2.12 -1.88 -11.48
C PHE A 78 2.79 -0.51 -11.27
N LEU A 79 2.99 0.26 -12.34
CA LEU A 79 3.64 1.56 -12.28
C LEU A 79 2.80 2.58 -11.50
N HIS A 80 1.48 2.57 -11.68
CA HIS A 80 0.55 3.40 -10.91
C HIS A 80 0.69 3.13 -9.41
N ASN A 81 0.52 1.86 -8.99
CA ASN A 81 0.62 1.50 -7.58
C ASN A 81 2.02 1.69 -7.00
N SER A 82 3.07 1.53 -7.82
CA SER A 82 4.45 1.83 -7.42
C SER A 82 4.65 3.34 -7.20
N SER A 83 4.10 4.17 -8.08
CA SER A 83 4.16 5.63 -7.94
C SER A 83 3.44 6.13 -6.67
N VAL A 84 2.37 5.42 -6.27
CA VAL A 84 1.61 5.70 -5.06
C VAL A 84 2.33 5.19 -3.80
N SER A 85 2.88 3.97 -3.81
CA SER A 85 3.51 3.36 -2.64
C SER A 85 4.90 3.88 -2.29
N LEU A 86 5.75 4.21 -3.27
CA LEU A 86 7.13 4.60 -2.99
C LEU A 86 7.22 5.88 -2.12
N PRO A 87 6.42 6.94 -2.37
CA PRO A 87 6.35 8.08 -1.46
C PRO A 87 5.88 7.73 -0.04
N MET A 88 5.18 6.60 0.16
CA MET A 88 4.76 6.14 1.49
C MET A 88 5.94 5.74 2.39
N PHE A 89 7.15 5.57 1.87
CA PHE A 89 8.35 5.35 2.68
C PHE A 89 8.97 6.64 3.23
N ILE A 90 8.58 7.82 2.74
CA ILE A 90 9.13 9.10 3.21
C ILE A 90 8.70 9.32 4.67
N PRO A 91 9.63 9.54 5.61
CA PRO A 91 9.31 9.63 7.04
C PRO A 91 8.25 10.70 7.34
N GLY A 92 7.15 10.30 7.97
CA GLY A 92 6.04 11.19 8.36
C GLY A 92 5.10 11.50 7.20
N PHE A 93 5.63 12.01 6.08
CA PHE A 93 4.84 12.26 4.86
C PHE A 93 4.09 11.00 4.41
N GLY A 94 4.76 9.85 4.41
CA GLY A 94 4.19 8.60 3.96
C GLY A 94 3.00 8.10 4.77
N VAL A 95 2.85 8.54 6.03
CA VAL A 95 1.63 8.30 6.84
C VAL A 95 0.45 9.06 6.27
N VAL A 96 0.63 10.37 6.04
CA VAL A 96 -0.42 11.22 5.46
C VAL A 96 -0.76 10.74 4.05
N TRP A 97 0.26 10.49 3.23
CA TRP A 97 0.10 10.03 1.86
C TRP A 97 -0.59 8.66 1.78
N GLY A 98 -0.25 7.72 2.67
CA GLY A 98 -0.89 6.40 2.74
C GLY A 98 -2.38 6.49 3.05
N LEU A 99 -2.76 7.30 4.05
CA LEU A 99 -4.17 7.49 4.42
C LEU A 99 -4.94 8.26 3.34
N PHE A 100 -4.32 9.29 2.75
CA PHE A 100 -4.91 10.01 1.61
C PHE A 100 -5.14 9.08 0.42
N SER A 101 -4.16 8.22 0.10
CA SER A 101 -4.30 7.23 -0.97
C SER A 101 -5.44 6.26 -0.69
N ALA A 102 -5.55 5.75 0.55
CA ALA A 102 -6.66 4.89 0.95
C ALA A 102 -8.02 5.55 0.75
N TRP A 103 -8.16 6.80 1.20
CA TRP A 103 -9.39 7.58 1.04
C TRP A 103 -9.70 7.81 -0.44
N SER A 104 -8.71 8.22 -1.24
CA SER A 104 -8.84 8.49 -2.68
C SER A 104 -9.27 7.23 -3.44
N THR A 105 -8.69 6.06 -3.14
CA THR A 105 -9.10 4.78 -3.74
C THR A 105 -10.53 4.40 -3.34
N GLY A 106 -10.94 4.68 -2.09
CA GLY A 106 -12.31 4.52 -1.66
C GLY A 106 -13.27 5.45 -2.40
N PHE A 107 -12.91 6.72 -2.55
CA PHE A 107 -13.68 7.71 -3.29
C PHE A 107 -13.83 7.33 -4.77
N ALA A 108 -12.74 6.88 -5.41
CA ALA A 108 -12.75 6.33 -6.76
C ALA A 108 -13.74 5.16 -6.89
N PHE A 109 -13.78 4.24 -5.92
CA PHE A 109 -14.78 3.19 -5.90
C PHE A 109 -16.22 3.74 -5.84
N SER A 110 -16.48 4.75 -5.00
CA SER A 110 -17.79 5.40 -4.93
C SER A 110 -18.20 6.04 -6.27
N ALA A 111 -17.25 6.73 -6.93
CA ALA A 111 -17.48 7.32 -8.24
C ALA A 111 -17.83 6.26 -9.30
N ILE A 112 -17.10 5.13 -9.34
CA ILE A 112 -17.40 4.03 -10.26
C ILE A 112 -18.79 3.44 -9.97
N VAL A 113 -19.12 3.18 -8.70
CA VAL A 113 -20.44 2.66 -8.30
C VAL A 113 -21.58 3.60 -8.70
N SER A 114 -21.37 4.91 -8.65
CA SER A 114 -22.41 5.90 -8.99
C SER A 114 -22.85 5.84 -10.46
N VAL A 115 -21.95 5.41 -11.36
CA VAL A 115 -22.24 5.24 -12.79
C VAL A 115 -22.44 3.78 -13.21
N SER A 116 -22.13 2.83 -12.32
CA SER A 116 -22.27 1.38 -12.54
C SER A 116 -23.11 0.74 -11.44
N PRO A 117 -24.46 0.81 -11.52
CA PRO A 117 -25.36 0.34 -10.47
C PRO A 117 -25.19 -1.14 -10.09
N GLU A 118 -24.65 -1.96 -10.99
CA GLU A 118 -24.35 -3.38 -10.75
C GLU A 118 -23.31 -3.58 -9.62
N LEU A 119 -22.38 -2.64 -9.49
CA LEU A 119 -21.32 -2.68 -8.48
C LEU A 119 -21.80 -2.20 -7.10
N ALA A 120 -22.97 -1.55 -7.01
CA ALA A 120 -23.52 -1.07 -5.74
C ALA A 120 -23.82 -2.19 -4.72
N LYS A 121 -23.96 -3.43 -5.20
CA LYS A 121 -24.18 -4.62 -4.35
C LYS A 121 -22.90 -5.19 -3.77
N ILE A 122 -21.73 -4.76 -4.27
CA ILE A 122 -20.43 -5.26 -3.82
C ILE A 122 -19.97 -4.39 -2.64
N PRO A 123 -19.77 -4.97 -1.44
CA PRO A 123 -19.19 -4.22 -0.33
C PRO A 123 -17.78 -3.73 -0.72
N PRO A 124 -17.41 -2.45 -0.52
CA PRO A 124 -16.10 -1.92 -0.89
C PRO A 124 -14.95 -2.77 -0.33
N LEU A 125 -15.02 -3.13 0.95
CA LEU A 125 -14.00 -3.96 1.60
C LEU A 125 -13.88 -5.36 1.01
N ALA A 126 -14.89 -5.86 0.30
CA ALA A 126 -14.80 -7.14 -0.40
C ALA A 126 -13.75 -7.07 -1.52
N ILE A 127 -13.66 -5.96 -2.24
CA ILE A 127 -12.63 -5.78 -3.28
C ILE A 127 -11.25 -5.78 -2.62
N LEU A 128 -11.09 -5.06 -1.52
CA LEU A 128 -9.80 -4.94 -0.83
C LEU A 128 -9.33 -6.26 -0.21
N PHE A 129 -10.22 -7.04 0.40
CA PHE A 129 -9.85 -8.24 1.17
C PHE A 129 -10.12 -9.58 0.47
N LEU A 130 -10.96 -9.64 -0.55
CA LEU A 130 -11.29 -10.90 -1.25
C LEU A 130 -10.65 -11.00 -2.63
N SER A 131 -10.15 -9.89 -3.19
CA SER A 131 -9.36 -9.95 -4.42
C SER A 131 -7.89 -10.24 -4.09
N PRO A 132 -7.20 -11.08 -4.89
CA PRO A 132 -5.79 -11.37 -4.68
C PRO A 132 -4.92 -10.11 -4.86
N PHE A 133 -5.22 -9.26 -5.86
CA PHE A 133 -4.50 -8.00 -6.06
C PHE A 133 -4.74 -7.01 -4.91
N GLY A 134 -5.97 -6.91 -4.40
CA GLY A 134 -6.31 -6.03 -3.28
C GLY A 134 -5.56 -6.38 -2.00
N ILE A 135 -5.40 -7.67 -1.67
CA ILE A 135 -4.60 -8.10 -0.52
C ILE A 135 -3.12 -7.71 -0.72
N MET A 136 -2.59 -7.85 -1.94
CA MET A 136 -1.21 -7.53 -2.26
C MET A 136 -0.93 -6.04 -2.15
N GLU A 137 -1.82 -5.21 -2.69
CA GLU A 137 -1.78 -3.75 -2.56
C GLU A 137 -1.91 -3.29 -1.10
N LEU A 138 -2.93 -3.78 -0.39
CA LEU A 138 -3.13 -3.46 1.02
C LEU A 138 -1.89 -3.80 1.85
N THR A 139 -1.30 -4.96 1.59
CA THR A 139 -0.07 -5.40 2.25
C THR A 139 1.10 -4.48 1.90
N ALA A 140 1.29 -4.17 0.62
CA ALA A 140 2.36 -3.31 0.15
C ALA A 140 2.28 -1.90 0.77
N TYR A 141 1.09 -1.29 0.74
CA TYR A 141 0.88 0.04 1.29
C TYR A 141 1.03 0.06 2.81
N SER A 142 0.52 -0.96 3.50
CA SER A 142 0.70 -1.09 4.95
C SER A 142 2.17 -1.24 5.36
N ILE A 143 2.98 -1.99 4.59
CA ILE A 143 4.43 -2.09 4.81
C ILE A 143 5.07 -0.70 4.67
N ALA A 144 4.82 -0.02 3.56
CA ALA A 144 5.45 1.27 3.27
C ALA A 144 5.08 2.33 4.33
N THR A 145 3.79 2.48 4.63
CA THR A 145 3.29 3.43 5.62
C THR A 145 3.81 3.12 7.03
N SER A 146 3.83 1.84 7.42
CA SER A 146 4.39 1.43 8.72
C SER A 146 5.87 1.82 8.85
N ARG A 147 6.65 1.68 7.77
CA ARG A 147 8.06 2.08 7.75
C ARG A 147 8.22 3.59 7.87
N SER A 148 7.39 4.38 7.17
CA SER A 148 7.40 5.84 7.32
C SER A 148 7.14 6.27 8.76
N PHE A 149 6.14 5.67 9.43
CA PHE A 149 5.87 5.95 10.84
C PHE A 149 7.05 5.60 11.76
N MET A 150 7.66 4.43 11.55
CA MET A 150 8.82 4.01 12.34
C MET A 150 10.01 4.96 12.16
N LEU A 151 10.27 5.39 10.93
CA LEU A 151 11.36 6.32 10.61
C LEU A 151 11.11 7.69 11.23
N ILE A 152 9.90 8.24 11.13
CA ILE A 152 9.62 9.55 11.75
C ILE A 152 9.72 9.47 13.26
N ARG A 153 9.25 8.39 13.90
CA ARG A 153 9.44 8.17 15.34
C ARG A 153 10.92 8.12 15.71
N ALA A 154 11.74 7.44 14.91
CA ALA A 154 13.19 7.35 15.12
C ALA A 154 13.87 8.73 15.00
N ILE A 155 13.45 9.55 14.03
CA ILE A 155 13.90 10.94 13.85
C ILE A 155 13.49 11.81 15.05
N SER A 156 12.20 11.80 15.42
CA SER A 156 11.68 12.59 16.54
C SER A 156 12.33 12.23 17.88
N LYS A 157 12.72 10.96 18.05
CA LYS A 157 13.43 10.48 19.25
C LYS A 157 14.96 10.59 19.14
N LYS A 158 15.49 11.19 18.06
CA LYS A 158 16.93 11.37 17.82
C LYS A 158 17.74 10.07 17.92
N THR A 159 17.12 8.96 17.50
CA THR A 159 17.78 7.65 17.49
C THR A 159 18.60 7.46 16.21
N ASN A 160 19.61 6.58 16.26
CA ASN A 160 20.42 6.26 15.08
C ASN A 160 19.55 5.61 13.97
N LEU A 161 19.59 6.16 12.76
CA LEU A 161 18.82 5.69 11.60
C LEU A 161 19.52 4.60 10.79
N ILE A 162 20.83 4.39 10.95
CA ILE A 162 21.60 3.38 10.22
C ILE A 162 20.97 1.97 10.32
N PRO A 163 20.45 1.51 11.48
CA PRO A 163 19.79 0.21 11.59
C PRO A 163 18.51 0.06 10.74
N PHE A 164 17.93 1.16 10.26
CA PHE A 164 16.71 1.14 9.46
C PHE A 164 16.97 1.03 7.96
N ILE A 165 18.17 1.37 7.47
CA ILE A 165 18.50 1.39 6.02
C ILE A 165 18.25 0.02 5.38
N LYS A 166 18.87 -1.04 5.92
CA LYS A 166 18.73 -2.39 5.36
C LYS A 166 17.28 -2.90 5.39
N PRO A 167 16.54 -2.81 6.52
CA PRO A 167 15.12 -3.14 6.53
C PRO A 167 14.28 -2.35 5.53
N THR A 168 14.47 -1.03 5.42
CA THR A 168 13.74 -0.19 4.47
C THR A 168 13.98 -0.63 3.03
N ALA A 169 15.24 -0.89 2.65
CA ALA A 169 15.57 -1.35 1.30
C ALA A 169 14.94 -2.71 0.97
N ILE A 170 14.94 -3.65 1.93
CA ILE A 170 14.29 -4.96 1.76
C ILE A 170 12.77 -4.77 1.59
N GLU A 171 12.15 -3.93 2.42
CA GLU A 171 10.71 -3.66 2.35
C GLU A 171 10.30 -2.97 1.05
N ILE A 172 11.11 -2.04 0.52
CA ILE A 172 10.89 -1.46 -0.81
C ILE A 172 10.92 -2.57 -1.87
N GLY A 173 11.89 -3.49 -1.83
CA GLY A 173 11.94 -4.62 -2.75
C GLY A 173 10.72 -5.54 -2.66
N ILE A 174 10.25 -5.82 -1.44
CA ILE A 174 9.02 -6.62 -1.21
C ILE A 174 7.80 -5.89 -1.77
N VAL A 175 7.66 -4.59 -1.50
CA VAL A 175 6.57 -3.75 -2.00
C VAL A 175 6.54 -3.77 -3.53
N ILE A 176 7.67 -3.52 -4.19
CA ILE A 176 7.75 -3.55 -5.66
C ILE A 176 7.37 -4.93 -6.20
N GLY A 177 7.86 -6.01 -5.58
CA GLY A 177 7.51 -7.37 -6.01
C GLY A 177 6.03 -7.71 -5.84
N LEU A 178 5.42 -7.30 -4.71
CA LEU A 178 3.99 -7.46 -4.47
C LEU A 178 3.16 -6.69 -5.50
N LEU A 179 3.52 -5.44 -5.78
CA LEU A 179 2.78 -4.61 -6.72
C LEU A 179 2.94 -5.07 -8.16
N LEU A 180 4.10 -5.60 -8.54
CA LEU A 180 4.30 -6.18 -9.87
C LEU A 180 3.38 -7.38 -10.07
N ALA A 181 3.43 -8.34 -9.15
CA ALA A 181 2.57 -9.51 -9.22
C ALA A 181 1.08 -9.16 -9.07
N GLY A 182 0.75 -8.17 -8.23
CA GLY A 182 -0.60 -7.61 -8.10
C GLY A 182 -1.12 -7.03 -9.42
N GLY A 183 -0.32 -6.22 -10.11
CA GLY A 183 -0.72 -5.62 -11.39
C GLY A 183 -0.98 -6.64 -12.50
N TYR A 184 -0.17 -7.70 -12.58
CA TYR A 184 -0.44 -8.82 -13.50
C TYR A 184 -1.71 -9.61 -13.15
N LEU A 185 -1.96 -9.83 -11.85
CA LEU A 185 -3.18 -10.52 -11.40
C LEU A 185 -4.43 -9.68 -11.64
N GLU A 186 -4.36 -8.37 -11.40
CA GLU A 186 -5.46 -7.44 -11.65
C GLU A 186 -5.80 -7.37 -13.14
N ASP A 187 -4.81 -7.15 -14.00
CA ASP A 187 -4.98 -7.15 -15.47
C ASP A 187 -5.60 -8.47 -15.97
N PHE A 188 -5.11 -9.61 -15.47
CA PHE A 188 -5.68 -10.92 -15.79
C PHE A 188 -7.15 -11.05 -15.36
N MET A 189 -7.48 -10.58 -14.15
CA MET A 189 -8.86 -10.62 -13.64
C MET A 189 -9.81 -9.71 -14.42
N ILE A 190 -9.36 -8.51 -14.79
CA ILE A 190 -10.14 -7.57 -15.62
C ILE A 190 -10.42 -8.19 -16.99
N LYS A 191 -9.40 -8.75 -17.65
CA LYS A 191 -9.55 -9.43 -18.95
C LYS A 191 -10.51 -10.61 -18.86
N LEU A 192 -10.37 -11.45 -17.83
CA LEU A 192 -11.27 -12.59 -17.62
C LEU A 192 -12.72 -12.16 -17.38
N ALA A 193 -12.93 -11.07 -16.64
CA ALA A 193 -14.27 -10.52 -16.41
C ALA A 193 -14.88 -9.98 -17.73
N HIS A 194 -14.08 -9.30 -18.55
CA HIS A 194 -14.52 -8.80 -19.85
C HIS A 194 -14.84 -9.93 -20.83
N GLU A 195 -14.00 -10.97 -20.91
CA GLU A 195 -14.26 -12.15 -21.75
C GLU A 195 -15.54 -12.89 -21.32
N LYS A 196 -15.79 -13.05 -20.02
CA LYS A 196 -17.05 -13.63 -19.53
C LYS A 196 -18.27 -12.76 -19.84
N SER A 197 -18.13 -11.43 -19.84
CA SER A 197 -19.21 -10.52 -20.22
C SER A 197 -19.56 -10.60 -21.71
N ILE A 198 -18.57 -10.86 -22.57
CA ILE A 198 -18.75 -11.05 -24.02
C ILE A 198 -19.19 -12.49 -24.36
N GLY A 199 -18.77 -13.46 -23.54
CA GLY A 199 -19.03 -14.90 -23.72
C GLY A 199 -20.40 -15.39 -23.23
N LEU A 200 -21.30 -14.51 -22.78
CA LEU A 200 -22.69 -14.82 -22.46
C LEU A 200 -23.67 -14.24 -23.50
N PRO A 201 -23.71 -14.76 -24.74
CA PRO A 201 -24.89 -14.58 -25.57
C PRO A 201 -26.00 -15.52 -25.05
N GLY A 202 -26.99 -14.97 -24.35
CA GLY A 202 -28.28 -15.64 -24.14
C GLY A 202 -28.60 -16.12 -22.72
N LEU A 203 -28.50 -15.24 -21.73
CA LEU A 203 -29.49 -15.21 -20.63
C LEU A 203 -30.28 -13.91 -20.72
#